data_AF-A0A2V8PT21-F1
#
_entry.id   AF-A0A2V8PT21-F1
#
_cell.length_a   1.000
_cell.length_b   1.000
_cell.length_c   1.000
_cell.angle_alpha   90.00
_cell.angle_beta   90.00
_cell.angle_gamma   90.00
#
_symmetry.space_group_name_H-M   'P 1'
#
loop_
_entity.id
_entity.type
_entity.pdbx_description
1 polymer ?
#
loop_
_entity_poly.entity_id
_entity_poly.type
_entity_poly.pdbx_seq_one_letter_code
_entity_poly.pdbx_strand_id
1 'polypeptide(L)'
;MKLRMPEMPPATLLAALGSYNLLPAIVFLPTRRRCDEAASEAALSRRAASDERREARRDFMRTFVEQHPEIRAHRHWDTIIRSGVGSHHAGHMPAWKLVIEKMMSAGLLDAIFATTTVAAGVDFPARTVVVTCADRRSASGWQSLTASELQQMTGRAGRRGKDRVGFIVAAPGPHQNPQSITELLRAPPDDLESRFRATYTSLLNLLDAFGSFAQVREIAEQSFAHRNLLPRIHELQNVRDENEQRIREALEHADVNVPASAVLGLERLAGARSRLLELAPQTRWEAFVRWLREVVQPGRVVAIGRSGRRLVLVTARSHDGVTGMREDGRLASFPLERIGRVFAPMFSTQSEKTDEAFDEIHERGGQLALPEPRLRDAQTSEADSIKLINDLIDSLLPSEVTEAARAANYETLWSLQAEAAAIERAERQIERLRADVWEPFERCARVLDHFGYLDFASERVTDRGRWLADLRVDRPLLIGEGLQRNLFTSLDAKRAAALIAAVAADEDRDYGEMELDDEIVTLLAKFDEITFEVSTEEWQQGIEPAPEINFSAAAAAAHWASGIDWPTLVRETRAEEGDLVRLLSRAGEALLQIAGLRESHLEAARSAATAAEIVLREPVR
;
A
#
# COMPACT_ATOMS: atom_id res chain seq x y z
N MET A 1 -11.52 32.65 -18.87
CA MET A 1 -10.65 33.44 -17.96
C MET A 1 -11.24 33.32 -16.56
N LYS A 2 -10.66 32.51 -15.65
CA LYS A 2 -11.17 32.38 -14.27
C LYS A 2 -10.98 33.74 -13.58
N LEU A 3 -12.06 34.45 -13.24
CA LEU A 3 -11.98 35.66 -12.42
C LEU A 3 -11.40 35.26 -11.05
N ARG A 4 -10.15 35.62 -10.78
CA ARG A 4 -9.59 35.53 -9.42
C ARG A 4 -10.16 36.69 -8.62
N MET A 5 -11.15 36.42 -7.79
CA MET A 5 -11.62 37.41 -6.83
C MET A 5 -10.58 37.56 -5.71
N PRO A 6 -10.29 38.79 -5.25
CA PRO A 6 -9.42 38.98 -4.09
C PRO A 6 -10.06 38.32 -2.86
N GLU A 7 -9.23 37.76 -1.99
CA GLU A 7 -9.69 37.22 -0.72
C GLU A 7 -10.27 38.35 0.14
N MET A 8 -11.47 38.11 0.70
CA MET A 8 -12.05 39.05 1.64
C MET A 8 -11.21 39.07 2.93
N PRO A 9 -10.74 40.25 3.41
CA PRO A 9 -9.97 40.31 4.65
C PRO A 9 -10.74 39.69 5.83
N PRO A 10 -10.10 38.85 6.67
CA PRO A 10 -10.77 38.13 7.75
C PRO A 10 -11.58 39.04 8.68
N ALA A 11 -11.04 40.22 9.02
CA ALA A 11 -11.73 41.20 9.85
C ALA A 11 -13.03 41.72 9.21
N THR A 12 -12.99 42.03 7.91
CA THR A 12 -14.14 42.48 7.13
C THR A 12 -15.21 41.39 7.05
N LEU A 13 -14.79 40.15 6.80
CA LEU A 13 -15.68 38.99 6.80
C LEU A 13 -16.41 38.84 8.14
N LEU A 14 -15.67 38.85 9.25
CA LEU A 14 -16.25 38.70 10.59
C LEU A 14 -17.15 39.86 10.98
N ALA A 15 -16.81 41.10 10.60
CA ALA A 15 -17.66 42.27 10.81
C ALA A 15 -18.98 42.15 10.03
N ALA A 16 -18.91 41.71 8.77
CA ALA A 16 -20.10 41.46 7.95
C ALA A 16 -20.98 40.38 8.59
N LEU A 17 -20.42 39.21 8.92
CA LEU A 17 -21.15 38.13 9.60
C LEU A 17 -21.77 38.60 10.92
N GLY A 18 -21.03 39.37 11.72
CA GLY A 18 -21.53 39.95 12.96
C GLY A 18 -22.74 40.86 12.76
N SER A 19 -22.70 41.74 11.75
CA SER A 19 -23.79 42.67 11.44
C SER A 19 -25.10 41.97 11.07
N TYR A 20 -25.02 40.75 10.53
CA TYR A 20 -26.17 39.90 10.20
C TYR A 20 -26.50 38.86 11.28
N ASN A 21 -25.88 38.93 12.46
CA ASN A 21 -26.02 37.96 13.54
C ASN A 21 -25.71 36.52 13.08
N LEU A 22 -24.66 36.34 12.27
CA LEU A 22 -24.26 35.05 11.71
C LEU A 22 -23.11 34.39 12.51
N LEU A 23 -22.70 34.96 13.63
CA LEU A 23 -21.68 34.38 14.51
C LEU A 23 -22.33 33.42 15.53
N PRO A 24 -21.61 32.38 16.01
CA PRO A 24 -20.22 32.07 15.68
C PRO A 24 -20.06 31.35 14.33
N ALA A 25 -18.89 31.46 13.70
CA ALA A 25 -18.63 30.91 12.38
C ALA A 25 -17.40 29.99 12.31
N ILE A 26 -17.46 28.96 11.46
CA ILE A 26 -16.28 28.18 11.05
C ILE A 26 -15.90 28.64 9.64
N VAL A 27 -14.69 29.18 9.49
CA VAL A 27 -14.17 29.64 8.21
C VAL A 27 -13.15 28.62 7.70
N PHE A 28 -13.52 27.90 6.64
CA PHE A 28 -12.64 26.90 6.05
C PHE A 28 -11.65 27.54 5.09
N LEU A 29 -10.35 27.33 5.34
CA LEU A 29 -9.24 27.83 4.56
C LEU A 29 -8.37 26.66 4.06
N PRO A 30 -7.66 26.82 2.94
CA PRO A 30 -7.03 25.69 2.26
C PRO A 30 -5.74 25.17 2.91
N THR A 31 -5.06 25.98 3.72
CA THR A 31 -3.76 25.62 4.32
C THR A 31 -3.70 25.99 5.80
N ARG A 32 -2.86 25.25 6.55
CA ARG A 32 -2.61 25.48 7.98
C ARG A 32 -2.08 26.89 8.24
N ARG A 33 -1.03 27.27 7.50
CA ARG A 33 -0.43 28.61 7.54
C ARG A 33 -1.46 29.72 7.34
N ARG A 34 -2.35 29.60 6.33
CA ARG A 34 -3.36 30.62 6.08
C ARG A 34 -4.38 30.73 7.23
N CYS A 35 -4.73 29.62 7.89
CA CYS A 35 -5.59 29.66 9.07
C CYS A 35 -4.96 30.50 10.19
N ASP A 36 -3.67 30.35 10.40
CA ASP A 36 -2.96 31.07 11.45
C ASP A 36 -2.80 32.56 11.16
N GLU A 37 -2.43 32.87 9.91
CA GLU A 37 -2.37 34.25 9.41
C GLU A 37 -3.73 34.93 9.54
N ALA A 38 -4.81 34.25 9.14
CA ALA A 38 -6.16 34.80 9.21
C ALA A 38 -6.62 35.06 10.65
N ALA A 39 -6.31 34.16 11.58
CA ALA A 39 -6.59 34.35 13.01
C ALA A 39 -5.84 35.58 13.57
N SER A 40 -4.57 35.74 13.21
CA SER A 40 -3.75 36.87 13.64
C SER A 40 -4.21 38.20 13.04
N GLU A 41 -4.49 38.25 11.73
CA GLU A 41 -5.06 39.42 11.03
C GLU A 41 -6.40 39.87 11.64
N ALA A 42 -7.30 38.91 11.88
CA ALA A 42 -8.60 39.16 12.49
C ALA A 42 -8.46 39.70 13.92
N ALA A 43 -7.48 39.21 14.69
CA ALA A 43 -7.24 39.65 16.05
C ALA A 43 -6.66 41.08 16.13
N LEU A 44 -5.81 41.47 15.19
CA LEU A 44 -5.25 42.83 15.12
C LEU A 44 -6.32 43.90 14.82
N SER A 45 -7.30 43.54 13.99
CA SER A 45 -8.30 44.47 13.49
C SER A 45 -9.52 44.63 14.40
N ARG A 46 -9.74 43.70 15.34
CA ARG A 46 -10.87 43.76 16.27
C ARG A 46 -10.56 44.66 17.46
N ARG A 47 -11.30 45.77 17.58
CA ARG A 47 -11.36 46.55 18.82
C ARG A 47 -11.87 45.65 19.95
N ALA A 48 -11.28 45.79 21.13
CA ALA A 48 -11.48 44.94 22.30
C ALA A 48 -12.93 44.46 22.42
N ALA A 49 -13.12 43.13 22.42
CA ALA A 49 -14.36 42.53 22.89
C ALA A 49 -14.71 43.13 24.27
N SER A 50 -16.00 43.25 24.60
CA SER A 50 -16.46 43.64 25.93
C SER A 50 -15.55 43.04 27.01
N ASP A 51 -15.08 43.85 27.97
CA ASP A 51 -14.07 43.44 28.95
C ASP A 51 -14.43 42.10 29.64
N GLU A 52 -15.72 41.83 29.83
CA GLU A 52 -16.24 40.58 30.42
C GLU A 52 -15.94 39.30 29.61
N ARG A 53 -16.21 39.26 28.28
CA ARG A 53 -15.87 38.08 27.46
C ARG A 53 -14.36 37.87 27.36
N ARG A 54 -13.58 38.97 27.34
CA ARG A 54 -12.11 38.89 27.37
C ARG A 54 -11.63 38.31 28.70
N GLU A 55 -12.24 38.73 29.81
CA GLU A 55 -11.98 38.20 31.15
C GLU A 55 -12.29 36.70 31.21
N ALA A 56 -13.49 36.30 30.79
CA ALA A 56 -13.91 34.90 30.78
C ALA A 56 -12.97 34.02 29.94
N ARG A 57 -12.48 34.52 28.81
CA ARG A 57 -11.46 33.84 28.01
C ARG A 57 -10.14 33.72 28.77
N ARG A 58 -9.68 34.79 29.43
CA ARG A 58 -8.43 34.76 30.20
C ARG A 58 -8.51 33.79 31.37
N ASP A 59 -9.63 33.78 32.09
CA ASP A 59 -9.87 32.86 33.19
C ASP A 59 -9.92 31.42 32.71
N PHE A 60 -10.63 31.14 31.60
CA PHE A 60 -10.63 29.82 30.97
C PHE A 60 -9.20 29.36 30.64
N MET A 61 -8.42 30.20 29.97
CA MET A 61 -7.04 29.87 29.59
C MET A 61 -6.14 29.65 30.81
N ARG A 62 -6.30 30.45 31.88
CA ARG A 62 -5.55 30.29 33.13
C ARG A 62 -5.81 28.93 33.77
N THR A 63 -7.07 28.53 33.89
CA THR A 63 -7.46 27.22 34.44
C THR A 63 -6.99 26.07 33.53
N PHE A 64 -7.07 26.24 32.21
CA PHE A 64 -6.67 25.18 31.29
C PHE A 64 -5.15 24.93 31.33
N VAL A 65 -4.33 25.98 31.50
CA VAL A 65 -2.86 25.85 31.64
C VAL A 65 -2.44 25.08 32.89
N GLU A 66 -3.26 25.08 33.95
CA GLU A 66 -2.94 24.29 35.16
C GLU A 66 -2.92 22.78 34.86
N GLN A 67 -3.74 22.34 33.90
CA GLN A 67 -3.81 20.95 33.45
C GLN A 67 -2.92 20.67 32.23
N HIS A 68 -2.65 21.70 31.43
CA HIS A 68 -1.89 21.63 30.19
C HIS A 68 -0.85 22.77 30.13
N PRO A 69 0.26 22.71 30.89
CA PRO A 69 1.24 23.79 30.96
C PRO A 69 1.83 24.19 29.61
N GLU A 70 1.92 23.24 28.67
CA GLU A 70 2.50 23.36 27.34
C GLU A 70 1.81 24.41 26.46
N ILE A 71 0.51 24.64 26.63
CA ILE A 71 -0.22 25.61 25.80
C ILE A 71 0.16 27.06 26.12
N ARG A 72 0.83 27.32 27.25
CA ARG A 72 1.19 28.67 27.69
C ARG A 72 2.12 29.38 26.72
N ALA A 73 3.01 28.64 26.07
CA ALA A 73 3.97 29.17 25.10
C ALA A 73 3.39 29.28 23.68
N HIS A 74 2.13 28.86 23.46
CA HIS A 74 1.55 28.79 22.14
C HIS A 74 1.45 30.17 21.46
N ARG A 75 1.83 30.25 20.18
CA ARG A 75 1.90 31.50 19.40
C ARG A 75 0.58 32.30 19.35
N HIS A 76 -0.57 31.64 19.50
CA HIS A 76 -1.90 32.26 19.46
C HIS A 76 -2.55 32.49 20.82
N TRP A 77 -1.80 32.33 21.92
CA TRP A 77 -2.28 32.58 23.28
C TRP A 77 -2.98 33.94 23.42
N ASP A 78 -2.32 35.03 23.02
CA ASP A 78 -2.94 36.34 23.18
C ASP A 78 -4.01 36.63 22.11
N THR A 79 -3.85 36.05 20.92
CA THR A 79 -4.80 36.17 19.81
C THR A 79 -6.19 35.75 20.25
N ILE A 80 -6.30 34.56 20.87
CA ILE A 80 -7.60 34.02 21.30
C ILE A 80 -8.22 34.82 22.44
N ILE A 81 -7.42 35.23 23.43
CA ILE A 81 -7.90 36.01 24.59
C ILE A 81 -8.43 37.37 24.13
N ARG A 82 -7.68 38.11 23.32
CA ARG A 82 -8.04 39.47 22.90
C ARG A 82 -9.27 39.49 22.00
N SER A 83 -9.31 38.58 21.02
CA SER A 83 -10.23 38.73 19.88
C SER A 83 -11.37 37.71 19.84
N GLY A 84 -11.25 36.59 20.55
CA GLY A 84 -12.22 35.49 20.46
C GLY A 84 -12.19 34.77 19.12
N VAL A 85 -11.08 34.84 18.39
CA VAL A 85 -10.84 34.04 17.19
C VAL A 85 -9.62 33.17 17.38
N GLY A 86 -9.63 32.00 16.74
CA GLY A 86 -8.51 31.06 16.77
C GLY A 86 -8.39 30.28 15.48
N SER A 87 -7.26 29.60 15.32
CA SER A 87 -7.02 28.65 14.23
C SER A 87 -7.13 27.21 14.74
N HIS A 88 -7.61 26.31 13.89
CA HIS A 88 -7.77 24.89 14.20
C HIS A 88 -7.34 24.02 13.02
N HIS A 89 -6.24 23.29 13.17
CA HIS A 89 -5.73 22.36 12.17
C HIS A 89 -4.79 21.31 12.79
N ALA A 90 -4.42 20.30 12.01
CA ALA A 90 -3.56 19.20 12.46
C ALA A 90 -2.14 19.63 12.92
N GLY A 91 -1.64 20.79 12.46
CA GLY A 91 -0.36 21.35 12.92
C GLY A 91 -0.37 21.88 14.36
N HIS A 92 -1.54 22.05 14.99
CA HIS A 92 -1.61 22.46 16.40
C HIS A 92 -1.52 21.27 17.34
N MET A 93 -0.93 21.49 18.52
CA MET A 93 -0.87 20.48 19.58
C MET A 93 -2.27 19.95 19.95
N PRO A 94 -2.40 18.68 20.38
CA PRO A 94 -3.67 18.12 20.88
C PRO A 94 -4.35 19.00 21.93
N ALA A 95 -3.60 19.46 22.94
CA ALA A 95 -4.12 20.33 24.00
C ALA A 95 -4.65 21.67 23.46
N TRP A 96 -3.98 22.27 22.47
CA TRP A 96 -4.45 23.51 21.85
C TRP A 96 -5.75 23.31 21.05
N LYS A 97 -5.87 22.21 20.30
CA LYS A 97 -7.13 21.88 19.61
C LYS A 97 -8.28 21.72 20.62
N LEU A 98 -8.02 21.09 21.77
CA LEU A 98 -8.99 20.95 22.85
C LEU A 98 -9.41 22.30 23.46
N VAL A 99 -8.49 23.26 23.58
CA VAL A 99 -8.83 24.65 23.97
C VAL A 99 -9.84 25.24 23.00
N ILE A 100 -9.58 25.16 21.69
CA ILE A 100 -10.48 25.71 20.66
C ILE A 100 -11.86 25.06 20.75
N GLU A 101 -11.91 23.72 20.84
CA GLU A 101 -13.14 22.94 20.96
C GLU A 101 -13.99 23.35 22.16
N LYS A 102 -13.37 23.43 23.35
CA LYS A 102 -14.06 23.79 24.59
C LYS A 102 -14.50 25.25 24.61
N MET A 103 -13.66 26.18 24.15
CA MET A 103 -14.01 27.60 24.10
C MET A 103 -15.12 27.89 23.08
N MET A 104 -15.14 27.19 21.94
CA MET A 104 -16.23 27.31 20.96
C MET A 104 -17.55 26.82 21.55
N SER A 105 -17.54 25.66 22.22
CA SER A 105 -18.71 25.08 22.89
C SER A 105 -19.24 25.96 24.03
N ALA A 106 -18.33 26.61 24.77
CA ALA A 106 -18.66 27.57 25.83
C ALA A 106 -19.15 28.94 25.29
N GLY A 107 -19.15 29.17 23.97
CA GLY A 107 -19.55 30.46 23.37
C GLY A 107 -18.53 31.59 23.58
N LEU A 108 -17.29 31.24 23.92
CA LEU A 108 -16.20 32.21 24.13
C LEU A 108 -15.54 32.66 22.82
N LEU A 109 -15.71 31.88 21.75
CA LEU A 109 -15.21 32.19 20.42
C LEU A 109 -16.33 32.70 19.51
N ASP A 110 -15.97 33.68 18.69
CA ASP A 110 -16.82 34.22 17.63
C ASP A 110 -16.56 33.54 16.29
N ALA A 111 -15.32 33.11 16.03
CA ALA A 111 -15.02 32.34 14.85
C ALA A 111 -13.76 31.49 15.00
N ILE A 112 -13.68 30.45 14.21
CA ILE A 112 -12.44 29.70 14.02
C ILE A 112 -12.05 29.63 12.55
N PHE A 113 -10.76 29.63 12.28
CA PHE A 113 -10.17 29.42 10.97
C PHE A 113 -9.63 27.99 10.89
N ALA A 114 -10.18 27.18 10.01
CA ALA A 114 -9.98 25.74 10.03
C ALA A 114 -9.61 25.16 8.66
N THR A 115 -8.80 24.11 8.65
CA THR A 115 -8.65 23.25 7.47
C THR A 115 -9.81 22.27 7.36
N THR A 116 -10.00 21.66 6.18
CA THR A 116 -11.10 20.70 5.92
C THR A 116 -11.14 19.54 6.90
N THR A 117 -9.99 19.11 7.42
CA THR A 117 -9.85 18.01 8.41
C THR A 117 -10.68 18.19 9.68
N VAL A 118 -11.07 19.42 10.02
CA VAL A 118 -11.93 19.69 11.20
C VAL A 118 -13.32 19.11 11.02
N ALA A 119 -13.82 19.05 9.78
CA ALA A 119 -15.18 18.62 9.50
C ALA A 119 -15.48 17.18 9.94
N ALA A 120 -14.49 16.28 9.89
CA ALA A 120 -14.65 14.87 10.22
C ALA A 120 -14.42 14.54 11.71
N GLY A 121 -13.84 15.45 12.51
CA GLY A 121 -13.19 15.08 13.78
C GLY A 121 -13.54 15.89 15.04
N VAL A 122 -14.49 16.83 14.97
CA VAL A 122 -14.85 17.67 16.14
C VAL A 122 -16.34 17.61 16.45
N ASP A 123 -16.73 17.87 17.71
CA ASP A 123 -18.13 17.81 18.18
C ASP A 123 -18.78 19.20 18.41
N PHE A 124 -18.17 20.29 17.93
CA PHE A 124 -18.74 21.62 18.10
C PHE A 124 -19.41 22.14 16.80
N PRO A 125 -20.73 22.46 16.83
CA PRO A 125 -21.40 23.14 15.73
C PRO A 125 -21.24 24.66 15.80
N ALA A 126 -21.35 25.33 14.66
CA ALA A 126 -21.36 26.79 14.56
C ALA A 126 -22.66 27.27 13.92
N ARG A 127 -23.01 28.56 14.09
CA ARG A 127 -24.21 29.09 13.42
C ARG A 127 -24.02 29.14 11.91
N THR A 128 -22.81 29.48 11.49
CA THR A 128 -22.44 29.67 10.08
C THR A 128 -21.19 28.89 9.72
N VAL A 129 -21.19 28.31 8.52
CA VAL A 129 -19.99 27.78 7.86
C VAL A 129 -19.67 28.68 6.69
N VAL A 130 -18.41 29.11 6.60
CA VAL A 130 -17.90 29.91 5.49
C VAL A 130 -16.99 29.03 4.64
N VAL A 131 -17.31 28.91 3.36
CA VAL A 131 -16.54 28.17 2.37
C VAL A 131 -15.79 29.18 1.50
N THR A 132 -14.46 29.23 1.63
CA THR A 132 -13.61 30.14 0.84
C THR A 132 -12.90 29.45 -0.32
N CYS A 133 -12.93 28.12 -0.37
CA CYS A 133 -12.25 27.33 -1.40
C CYS A 133 -13.12 26.14 -1.85
N ALA A 134 -13.06 25.83 -3.15
CA ALA A 134 -13.64 24.61 -3.72
C ALA A 134 -12.60 23.48 -3.85
N ASP A 135 -11.34 23.78 -3.53
CA ASP A 135 -10.21 22.89 -3.60
C ASP A 135 -9.53 22.77 -2.23
N ARG A 136 -8.93 21.61 -1.96
CA ARG A 136 -8.07 21.33 -0.81
C ARG A 136 -6.65 21.01 -1.25
N ARG A 137 -5.71 21.16 -0.32
CA ARG A 137 -4.30 20.76 -0.51
C ARG A 137 -4.09 19.33 0.01
N SER A 138 -3.59 18.44 -0.84
CA SER A 138 -3.05 17.11 -0.50
C SER A 138 -1.51 17.09 -0.64
N ALA A 139 -0.90 15.97 -0.26
CA ALA A 139 0.49 15.66 -0.58
C ALA A 139 0.77 15.77 -2.10
N SER A 140 -0.12 15.20 -2.91
CA SER A 140 -0.05 15.23 -4.38
C SER A 140 -0.43 16.57 -5.04
N GLY A 141 -0.61 17.65 -4.26
CA GLY A 141 -0.93 18.99 -4.78
C GLY A 141 -2.36 19.46 -4.49
N TRP A 142 -2.95 20.22 -5.41
CA TRP A 142 -4.32 20.72 -5.25
C TRP A 142 -5.32 19.71 -5.81
N GLN A 143 -6.35 19.39 -5.03
CA GLN A 143 -7.44 18.51 -5.42
C GLN A 143 -8.78 19.19 -5.13
N SER A 144 -9.76 19.02 -6.00
CA SER A 144 -11.11 19.52 -5.73
C SER A 144 -11.75 18.77 -4.56
N LEU A 145 -12.59 19.46 -3.80
CA LEU A 145 -13.35 18.86 -2.70
C LEU A 145 -14.30 17.80 -3.24
N THR A 146 -14.47 16.72 -2.49
CA THR A 146 -15.50 15.72 -2.79
C THR A 146 -16.87 16.13 -2.23
N ALA A 147 -17.94 15.45 -2.65
CA ALA A 147 -19.29 15.76 -2.17
C ALA A 147 -19.41 15.50 -0.66
N SER A 148 -18.87 14.37 -0.18
CA SER A 148 -18.87 14.01 1.23
C SER A 148 -18.06 15.00 2.08
N GLU A 149 -16.91 15.46 1.60
CA GLU A 149 -16.10 16.46 2.31
C GLU A 149 -16.88 17.77 2.50
N LEU A 150 -17.50 18.28 1.43
CA LEU A 150 -18.29 19.50 1.49
C LEU A 150 -19.54 19.34 2.38
N GLN A 151 -20.21 18.20 2.33
CA GLN A 151 -21.35 17.89 3.19
C GLN A 151 -20.94 17.83 4.67
N GLN A 152 -19.80 17.20 5.00
CA GLN A 152 -19.26 17.19 6.36
C GLN A 152 -18.93 18.61 6.85
N MET A 153 -18.33 19.45 6.00
CA MET A 153 -18.00 20.84 6.34
C MET A 153 -19.27 21.64 6.62
N THR A 154 -20.23 21.59 5.70
CA THR A 154 -21.46 22.39 5.75
C THR A 154 -22.46 21.87 6.78
N GLY A 155 -22.44 20.58 7.10
CA GLY A 155 -23.21 19.96 8.18
C GLY A 155 -22.88 20.49 9.59
N ARG A 156 -21.79 21.26 9.73
CA ARG A 156 -21.46 21.97 10.97
C ARG A 156 -22.24 23.28 11.16
N ALA A 157 -22.99 23.72 10.16
CA ALA A 157 -23.83 24.90 10.24
C ALA A 157 -25.16 24.60 10.95
N GLY A 158 -25.51 25.43 11.93
CA GLY A 158 -26.69 25.30 12.77
C GLY A 158 -26.41 24.55 14.06
N ARG A 159 -26.69 25.19 15.20
CA ARG A 159 -26.53 24.60 16.54
C ARG A 159 -27.87 24.09 17.05
N ARG A 160 -27.93 22.80 17.38
CA ARG A 160 -29.13 22.15 17.92
C ARG A 160 -29.64 22.89 19.17
N GLY A 161 -30.93 23.24 19.16
CA GLY A 161 -31.58 23.96 20.27
C GLY A 161 -31.24 25.44 20.40
N LYS A 162 -30.33 26.00 19.58
CA LYS A 162 -29.96 27.42 19.59
C LYS A 162 -30.34 28.14 18.29
N ASP A 163 -30.14 27.50 17.14
CA ASP A 163 -30.42 28.08 15.83
C ASP A 163 -31.64 27.43 15.17
N ARG A 164 -32.47 28.22 14.49
CA ARG A 164 -33.59 27.71 13.68
C ARG A 164 -33.14 27.15 12.33
N VAL A 165 -32.11 27.76 11.75
CA VAL A 165 -31.50 27.38 10.47
C VAL A 165 -29.99 27.60 10.58
N GLY A 166 -29.21 26.75 9.90
CA GLY A 166 -27.78 26.94 9.69
C GLY A 166 -27.53 27.77 8.42
N PHE A 167 -26.41 28.49 8.39
CA PHE A 167 -26.03 29.32 7.24
C PHE A 167 -24.75 28.79 6.60
N ILE A 168 -24.75 28.70 5.27
CA ILE A 168 -23.57 28.41 4.47
C ILE A 168 -23.27 29.66 3.64
N VAL A 169 -22.08 30.23 3.80
CA VAL A 169 -21.66 31.45 3.13
C VAL A 169 -20.47 31.14 2.23
N ALA A 170 -20.61 31.39 0.93
CA ALA A 170 -19.48 31.35 0.00
C ALA A 170 -18.80 32.73 0.01
N ALA A 171 -17.58 32.81 0.53
CA ALA A 171 -16.82 34.06 0.59
C ALA A 171 -15.83 34.16 -0.60
N PRO A 172 -15.59 35.37 -1.16
CA PRO A 172 -14.64 35.56 -2.26
C PRO A 172 -13.22 35.12 -1.88
N GLY A 173 -12.53 34.47 -2.82
CA GLY A 173 -11.13 34.07 -2.66
C GLY A 173 -10.51 33.52 -3.95
N PRO A 174 -9.16 33.43 -4.01
CA PRO A 174 -8.45 33.02 -5.23
C PRO A 174 -8.73 31.58 -5.65
N HIS A 175 -9.15 30.72 -4.72
CA HIS A 175 -9.47 29.31 -4.92
C HIS A 175 -10.99 29.04 -4.84
N GLN A 176 -11.81 30.08 -4.93
CA GLN A 176 -13.25 29.95 -4.82
C GLN A 176 -13.89 29.67 -6.19
N ASN A 177 -14.82 28.72 -6.23
CA ASN A 177 -15.62 28.38 -7.39
C ASN A 177 -17.07 28.11 -6.95
N PRO A 178 -17.97 29.11 -7.03
CA PRO A 178 -19.34 28.95 -6.54
C PRO A 178 -20.16 27.95 -7.38
N GLN A 179 -19.85 27.81 -8.68
CA GLN A 179 -20.52 26.81 -9.52
C GLN A 179 -20.19 25.39 -9.03
N SER A 180 -18.90 25.10 -8.85
CA SER A 180 -18.44 23.80 -8.33
C SER A 180 -19.00 23.50 -6.94
N ILE A 181 -19.03 24.48 -6.03
CA ILE A 181 -19.66 24.32 -4.71
C ILE A 181 -21.15 23.95 -4.84
N THR A 182 -21.87 24.61 -5.75
CA THR A 182 -23.30 24.34 -5.98
C THR A 182 -23.54 22.95 -6.57
N GLU A 183 -22.66 22.51 -7.48
CA GLU A 183 -22.69 21.16 -8.05
C GLU A 183 -22.45 20.10 -6.97
N LEU A 184 -21.40 20.28 -6.15
CA LEU A 184 -21.06 19.37 -5.04
C LEU A 184 -22.17 19.29 -3.97
N LEU A 185 -22.85 20.40 -3.66
CA LEU A 185 -23.98 20.41 -2.72
C LEU A 185 -25.20 19.62 -3.23
N ARG A 186 -25.34 19.45 -4.55
CA ARG A 186 -26.43 18.69 -5.18
C ARG A 186 -26.05 17.25 -5.48
N ALA A 187 -24.76 16.93 -5.46
CA ALA A 187 -24.28 15.58 -5.68
C ALA A 187 -24.68 14.66 -4.51
N PRO A 188 -24.95 13.37 -4.79
CA PRO A 188 -25.05 12.37 -3.73
C PRO A 188 -23.71 12.27 -2.96
N PRO A 189 -23.72 11.79 -1.70
CA PRO A 189 -22.48 11.45 -1.00
C PRO A 189 -21.61 10.49 -1.82
N ASP A 190 -20.30 10.62 -1.69
CA ASP A 190 -19.35 9.72 -2.35
C ASP A 190 -19.50 8.28 -1.83
N ASP A 191 -19.21 7.31 -2.69
CA ASP A 191 -19.27 5.89 -2.34
C ASP A 191 -18.26 5.55 -1.23
N LEU A 192 -18.62 4.59 -0.38
CA LEU A 192 -17.68 4.03 0.59
C LEU A 192 -16.72 3.07 -0.14
N GLU A 193 -15.45 3.43 -0.20
CA GLU A 193 -14.40 2.59 -0.77
C GLU A 193 -13.67 1.79 0.31
N SER A 194 -13.37 0.52 0.02
CA SER A 194 -12.54 -0.29 0.91
C SER A 194 -11.10 0.23 0.96
N ARG A 195 -10.55 0.35 2.16
CA ARG A 195 -9.11 0.60 2.40
C ARG A 195 -8.39 -0.62 2.94
N PHE A 196 -8.99 -1.80 2.79
CA PHE A 196 -8.37 -3.07 3.17
C PHE A 196 -7.07 -3.26 2.39
N ARG A 197 -6.00 -3.61 3.11
CA ARG A 197 -4.67 -3.86 2.55
C ARG A 197 -4.11 -5.12 3.17
N ALA A 198 -3.49 -5.97 2.36
CA ALA A 198 -2.65 -7.03 2.87
C ALA A 198 -1.38 -6.40 3.46
N THR A 199 -1.15 -6.60 4.75
CA THR A 199 0.10 -6.22 5.43
C THR A 199 0.78 -7.47 5.96
N TYR A 200 2.10 -7.40 6.16
CA TYR A 200 2.87 -8.52 6.72
C TYR A 200 2.30 -9.04 8.04
N THR A 201 2.02 -8.13 8.98
CA THR A 201 1.42 -8.47 10.28
C THR A 201 0.01 -9.03 10.14
N SER A 202 -0.81 -8.52 9.23
CA SER A 202 -2.16 -9.06 8.98
C SER A 202 -2.09 -10.50 8.47
N LEU A 203 -1.20 -10.77 7.52
CA LEU A 203 -0.99 -12.12 6.98
C LEU A 203 -0.51 -13.08 8.07
N LEU A 204 0.53 -12.71 8.84
CA LEU A 204 1.07 -13.56 9.89
C LEU A 204 0.03 -13.87 10.97
N ASN A 205 -0.73 -12.86 11.42
CA ASN A 205 -1.81 -13.05 12.40
C ASN A 205 -2.94 -13.93 11.87
N LEU A 206 -3.33 -13.77 10.59
CA LEU A 206 -4.35 -14.62 9.98
C LEU A 206 -3.85 -16.06 9.83
N LEU A 207 -2.59 -16.27 9.45
CA LEU A 207 -2.03 -17.63 9.34
C LEU A 207 -1.87 -18.30 10.69
N ASP A 208 -1.44 -17.57 11.73
CA ASP A 208 -1.33 -18.12 13.08
C ASP A 208 -2.71 -18.50 13.65
N ALA A 209 -3.75 -17.72 13.32
CA ALA A 209 -5.12 -18.00 13.77
C ALA A 209 -5.83 -19.13 12.98
N PHE A 210 -5.64 -19.18 11.65
CA PHE A 210 -6.42 -20.06 10.77
C PHE A 210 -5.63 -21.26 10.25
N GLY A 211 -4.31 -21.15 10.08
CA GLY A 211 -3.41 -22.29 9.84
C GLY A 211 -3.15 -22.68 8.38
N SER A 212 -3.84 -22.08 7.40
CA SER A 212 -3.57 -22.32 5.97
C SER A 212 -3.92 -21.12 5.09
N PHE A 213 -3.28 -21.01 3.92
CA PHE A 213 -3.59 -19.99 2.91
C PHE A 213 -5.02 -20.09 2.41
N ALA A 214 -5.56 -21.31 2.27
CA ALA A 214 -6.94 -21.54 1.84
C ALA A 214 -7.95 -20.84 2.77
N GLN A 215 -7.78 -20.99 4.09
CA GLN A 215 -8.67 -20.35 5.06
C GLN A 215 -8.47 -18.84 5.15
N VAL A 216 -7.23 -18.36 5.03
CA VAL A 216 -6.98 -16.91 4.96
C VAL A 216 -7.65 -16.29 3.72
N ARG A 217 -7.60 -16.99 2.59
CA ARG A 217 -8.27 -16.58 1.36
C ARG A 217 -9.79 -16.49 1.54
N GLU A 218 -10.42 -17.49 2.17
CA GLU A 218 -11.86 -17.45 2.47
C GLU A 218 -12.26 -16.21 3.29
N ILE A 219 -11.42 -15.81 4.25
CA ILE A 219 -11.66 -14.61 5.06
C ILE A 219 -11.46 -13.34 4.25
N ALA A 220 -10.42 -13.30 3.41
CA ALA A 220 -10.19 -12.17 2.53
C ALA A 220 -11.34 -11.97 1.53
N GLU A 221 -11.96 -13.06 1.07
CA GLU A 221 -13.17 -13.06 0.22
C GLU A 221 -14.42 -12.53 0.97
N GLN A 222 -14.43 -12.50 2.30
CA GLN A 222 -15.51 -11.86 3.09
C GLN A 222 -15.27 -10.36 3.34
N SER A 223 -14.13 -9.82 2.91
CA SER A 223 -13.79 -8.41 3.14
C SER A 223 -14.67 -7.45 2.33
N PHE A 224 -14.79 -6.21 2.80
CA PHE A 224 -15.50 -5.15 2.06
C PHE A 224 -14.82 -4.84 0.71
N ALA A 225 -13.53 -5.12 0.55
CA ALA A 225 -12.85 -5.02 -0.75
C ALA A 225 -13.46 -6.02 -1.76
N HIS A 226 -13.73 -7.24 -1.32
CA HIS A 226 -14.35 -8.26 -2.16
C HIS A 226 -15.85 -7.99 -2.41
N ARG A 227 -16.54 -7.28 -1.52
CA ARG A 227 -17.97 -6.94 -1.68
C ARG A 227 -18.27 -6.25 -3.02
N ASN A 228 -17.37 -5.43 -3.53
CA ASN A 228 -17.54 -4.76 -4.83
C ASN A 228 -17.43 -5.73 -6.01
N LEU A 229 -16.77 -6.88 -5.83
CA LEU A 229 -16.63 -7.93 -6.83
C LEU A 229 -17.78 -8.94 -6.79
N LEU A 230 -18.46 -9.07 -5.64
CA LEU A 230 -19.55 -10.04 -5.45
C LEU A 230 -20.66 -9.95 -6.51
N PRO A 231 -21.20 -8.77 -6.89
CA PRO A 231 -22.22 -8.69 -7.95
C PRO A 231 -21.72 -9.30 -9.26
N ARG A 232 -20.46 -9.00 -9.63
CA ARG A 232 -19.86 -9.51 -10.85
C ARG A 232 -19.61 -11.02 -10.77
N ILE A 233 -19.16 -11.53 -9.63
CA ILE A 233 -18.99 -12.97 -9.40
C ILE A 233 -20.34 -13.68 -9.50
N HIS A 234 -21.40 -13.13 -8.89
CA HIS A 234 -22.75 -13.68 -8.99
C HIS A 234 -23.28 -13.68 -10.42
N GLU A 235 -23.06 -12.62 -11.19
CA GLU A 235 -23.41 -12.60 -12.63
C GLU A 235 -22.71 -13.74 -13.38
N LEU A 236 -21.43 -13.95 -13.14
CA LEU A 236 -20.66 -15.02 -13.79
C LEU A 236 -21.09 -16.42 -13.32
N GLN A 237 -21.45 -16.57 -12.05
CA GLN A 237 -22.02 -17.81 -11.51
C GLN A 237 -23.37 -18.12 -12.15
N ASN A 238 -24.24 -17.12 -12.33
CA ASN A 238 -25.51 -17.30 -13.04
C ASN A 238 -25.26 -17.73 -14.49
N VAL A 239 -24.31 -17.11 -15.19
CA VAL A 239 -23.92 -17.52 -16.56
C VAL A 239 -23.44 -18.98 -16.57
N ARG A 240 -22.61 -19.38 -15.61
CA ARG A 240 -22.16 -20.77 -15.47
C ARG A 240 -23.35 -21.72 -15.29
N ASP A 241 -24.19 -21.43 -14.31
CA ASP A 241 -25.31 -22.30 -13.90
C ASP A 241 -26.37 -22.43 -15.01
N GLU A 242 -26.67 -21.34 -15.71
CA GLU A 242 -27.57 -21.34 -16.87
C GLU A 242 -27.05 -22.20 -18.03
N ASN A 243 -25.76 -22.09 -18.36
CA ASN A 243 -25.16 -22.88 -19.43
C ASN A 243 -25.04 -24.35 -19.03
N GLU A 244 -24.75 -24.65 -17.76
CA GLU A 244 -24.71 -26.02 -17.26
C GLU A 244 -26.10 -26.68 -17.30
N GLN A 245 -27.15 -25.91 -16.99
CA GLN A 245 -28.53 -26.36 -17.13
C GLN A 245 -28.88 -26.63 -18.60
N ARG A 246 -28.52 -25.74 -19.53
CA ARG A 246 -28.73 -25.96 -20.98
C ARG A 246 -28.03 -27.22 -21.50
N ILE A 247 -26.79 -27.46 -21.05
CA ILE A 247 -26.06 -28.68 -21.38
C ILE A 247 -26.83 -29.91 -20.88
N ARG A 248 -27.26 -29.91 -19.62
CA ARG A 248 -28.02 -31.04 -19.05
C ARG A 248 -29.33 -31.29 -19.82
N GLU A 249 -30.11 -30.25 -20.07
CA GLU A 249 -31.36 -30.36 -20.83
C GLU A 249 -31.15 -30.87 -22.25
N ALA A 250 -30.10 -30.41 -22.95
CA ALA A 250 -29.78 -30.87 -24.29
C ALA A 250 -29.32 -32.33 -24.33
N LEU A 251 -28.51 -32.77 -23.35
CA LEU A 251 -28.09 -34.16 -23.22
C LEU A 251 -29.28 -35.08 -22.92
N GLU A 252 -30.21 -34.65 -22.06
CA GLU A 252 -31.45 -35.38 -21.79
C GLU A 252 -32.35 -35.50 -23.02
N HIS A 253 -32.54 -34.40 -23.78
CA HIS A 253 -33.36 -34.41 -25.01
C HIS A 253 -32.77 -35.30 -26.11
N ALA A 254 -31.44 -35.39 -26.18
CA ALA A 254 -30.75 -36.20 -27.16
C ALA A 254 -30.54 -37.67 -26.72
N ASP A 255 -31.04 -38.06 -25.53
CA ASP A 255 -30.85 -39.40 -24.93
C ASP A 255 -29.36 -39.79 -24.79
N VAL A 256 -28.49 -38.80 -24.52
CA VAL A 256 -27.05 -39.00 -24.36
C VAL A 256 -26.72 -39.09 -22.87
N ASN A 257 -26.50 -40.31 -22.38
CA ASN A 257 -26.22 -40.57 -20.97
C ASN A 257 -24.74 -40.30 -20.60
N VAL A 258 -24.36 -39.01 -20.54
CA VAL A 258 -23.06 -38.55 -20.04
C VAL A 258 -23.22 -37.35 -19.12
N PRO A 259 -22.32 -37.15 -18.13
CA PRO A 259 -22.37 -35.97 -17.29
C PRO A 259 -21.97 -34.71 -18.10
N ALA A 260 -22.46 -33.54 -17.67
CA ALA A 260 -22.06 -32.25 -18.25
C ALA A 260 -20.53 -32.03 -18.24
N SER A 261 -19.82 -32.62 -17.27
CA SER A 261 -18.36 -32.62 -17.19
C SER A 261 -17.68 -33.26 -18.41
N ALA A 262 -18.36 -34.16 -19.15
CA ALA A 262 -17.83 -34.74 -20.38
C ALA A 262 -17.79 -33.71 -21.53
N VAL A 263 -18.81 -32.83 -21.62
CA VAL A 263 -18.85 -31.71 -22.59
C VAL A 263 -17.77 -30.70 -22.26
N LEU A 264 -17.60 -30.36 -20.98
CA LEU A 264 -16.52 -29.48 -20.51
C LEU A 264 -15.14 -30.10 -20.79
N GLY A 265 -14.99 -31.40 -20.55
CA GLY A 265 -13.78 -32.15 -20.89
C GLY A 265 -13.46 -32.10 -22.38
N LEU A 266 -14.47 -32.24 -23.24
CA LEU A 266 -14.32 -32.11 -24.69
C LEU A 266 -13.83 -30.72 -25.09
N GLU A 267 -14.41 -29.64 -24.54
CA GLU A 267 -13.96 -28.26 -24.80
C GLU A 267 -12.48 -28.08 -24.41
N ARG A 268 -12.11 -28.53 -23.20
CA ARG A 268 -10.74 -28.41 -22.69
C ARG A 268 -9.74 -29.13 -23.59
N LEU A 269 -10.07 -30.36 -23.97
CA LEU A 269 -9.24 -31.21 -24.84
C LEU A 269 -9.15 -30.65 -26.26
N ALA A 270 -10.27 -30.18 -26.83
CA ALA A 270 -10.30 -29.53 -28.14
C ALA A 270 -9.46 -28.24 -28.14
N GLY A 271 -9.58 -27.43 -27.10
CA GLY A 271 -8.77 -26.22 -26.91
C GLY A 271 -7.29 -26.54 -26.73
N ALA A 272 -6.94 -27.58 -25.97
CA ALA A 272 -5.56 -28.04 -25.82
C ALA A 272 -4.98 -28.54 -27.15
N ARG A 273 -5.76 -29.29 -27.94
CA ARG A 273 -5.38 -29.75 -29.27
C ARG A 273 -5.10 -28.58 -30.21
N SER A 274 -5.98 -27.58 -30.26
CA SER A 274 -5.80 -26.39 -31.10
C SER A 274 -4.53 -25.62 -30.74
N ARG A 275 -4.28 -25.41 -29.44
CA ARG A 275 -3.04 -24.76 -28.97
C ARG A 275 -1.78 -25.53 -29.35
N LEU A 276 -1.80 -26.86 -29.25
CA LEU A 276 -0.65 -27.67 -29.68
C LEU A 276 -0.40 -27.57 -31.18
N LEU A 277 -1.46 -27.56 -32.01
CA LEU A 277 -1.34 -27.38 -33.46
C LEU A 277 -0.80 -25.99 -33.83
N GLU A 278 -1.21 -24.94 -33.11
CA GLU A 278 -0.73 -23.56 -33.31
C GLU A 278 0.72 -23.35 -32.84
N LEU A 279 1.10 -23.95 -31.70
CA LEU A 279 2.42 -23.79 -31.09
C LEU A 279 3.45 -24.79 -31.62
N ALA A 280 3.04 -25.67 -32.53
CA ALA A 280 3.92 -26.65 -33.16
C ALA A 280 5.04 -25.96 -33.95
N PRO A 281 6.32 -26.25 -33.65
CA PRO A 281 7.43 -25.64 -34.39
C PRO A 281 7.37 -26.10 -35.85
N GLN A 282 7.24 -25.13 -36.74
CA GLN A 282 7.23 -25.33 -38.20
C GLN A 282 8.65 -25.33 -38.76
N THR A 283 9.56 -24.65 -38.06
CA THR A 283 10.96 -24.53 -38.48
C THR A 283 11.92 -25.15 -37.47
N ARG A 284 13.07 -25.65 -37.96
CA ARG A 284 14.17 -26.10 -37.08
C ARG A 284 14.58 -25.00 -36.10
N TRP A 285 14.50 -23.74 -36.55
CA TRP A 285 14.84 -22.59 -35.72
C TRP A 285 13.86 -22.42 -34.55
N GLU A 286 12.55 -22.51 -34.77
CA GLU A 286 11.54 -22.46 -33.70
C GLU A 286 11.73 -23.61 -32.69
N ALA A 287 11.96 -24.83 -33.17
CA ALA A 287 12.25 -25.98 -32.31
C ALA A 287 13.51 -25.75 -31.45
N PHE A 288 14.53 -25.13 -32.03
CA PHE A 288 15.77 -24.80 -31.35
C PHE A 288 15.58 -23.70 -30.28
N VAL A 289 14.86 -22.62 -30.59
CA VAL A 289 14.59 -21.53 -29.62
C VAL A 289 13.73 -22.03 -28.46
N ARG A 290 12.71 -22.85 -28.72
CA ARG A 290 11.88 -23.47 -27.68
C ARG A 290 12.72 -24.36 -26.75
N TRP A 291 13.58 -25.20 -27.32
CA TRP A 291 14.51 -26.03 -26.56
C TRP A 291 15.46 -25.18 -25.71
N LEU A 292 16.00 -24.08 -26.23
CA LEU A 292 16.83 -23.15 -25.44
C LEU A 292 16.10 -22.62 -24.21
N ARG A 293 14.79 -22.32 -24.30
CA ARG A 293 13.99 -21.86 -23.15
C ARG A 293 13.85 -22.93 -22.05
N GLU A 294 13.87 -24.20 -22.42
CA GLU A 294 13.77 -25.33 -21.49
C GLU A 294 15.12 -25.63 -20.84
N VAL A 295 16.18 -25.70 -21.66
CA VAL A 295 17.49 -26.18 -21.20
C VAL A 295 18.36 -25.08 -20.61
N VAL A 296 18.24 -23.81 -21.00
CA VAL A 296 19.11 -22.73 -20.50
C VAL A 296 18.65 -22.26 -19.12
N GLN A 297 19.53 -22.43 -18.13
CA GLN A 297 19.28 -22.12 -16.71
C GLN A 297 20.55 -21.55 -16.05
N PRO A 298 20.43 -20.76 -14.97
CA PRO A 298 21.58 -20.35 -14.16
C PRO A 298 22.44 -21.54 -13.74
N GLY A 299 23.76 -21.39 -13.87
CA GLY A 299 24.75 -22.46 -13.64
C GLY A 299 25.16 -23.25 -14.89
N ARG A 300 24.45 -23.14 -16.03
CA ARG A 300 24.90 -23.77 -17.28
C ARG A 300 25.94 -22.94 -18.01
N VAL A 301 26.85 -23.60 -18.72
CA VAL A 301 27.70 -22.95 -19.72
C VAL A 301 27.02 -23.02 -21.10
N VAL A 302 27.07 -21.91 -21.84
CA VAL A 302 26.54 -21.79 -23.21
C VAL A 302 27.59 -21.21 -24.15
N ALA A 303 27.59 -21.63 -25.41
CA ALA A 303 28.45 -21.06 -26.44
C ALA A 303 27.69 -20.05 -27.32
N ILE A 304 28.25 -18.87 -27.55
CA ILE A 304 27.62 -17.80 -28.33
C ILE A 304 28.13 -17.82 -29.79
N GLY A 305 27.19 -17.78 -30.72
CA GLY A 305 27.44 -17.64 -32.16
C GLY A 305 27.87 -18.93 -32.85
N ARG A 306 27.91 -18.89 -34.19
CA ARG A 306 28.11 -20.08 -35.05
C ARG A 306 29.47 -20.77 -34.90
N SER A 307 30.48 -20.06 -34.40
CA SER A 307 31.82 -20.64 -34.18
C SER A 307 31.92 -21.48 -32.90
N GLY A 308 30.98 -21.34 -31.97
CA GLY A 308 30.97 -22.07 -30.69
C GLY A 308 32.16 -21.79 -29.77
N ARG A 309 32.95 -20.75 -30.05
CA ARG A 309 34.24 -20.46 -29.39
C ARG A 309 34.17 -19.48 -28.21
N ARG A 310 33.01 -18.88 -27.97
CA ARG A 310 32.84 -17.89 -26.89
C ARG A 310 31.91 -18.49 -25.86
N LEU A 311 32.47 -18.92 -24.73
CA LEU A 311 31.72 -19.51 -23.65
C LEU A 311 31.21 -18.44 -22.69
N VAL A 312 30.03 -18.69 -22.14
CA VAL A 312 29.42 -17.89 -21.07
C VAL A 312 28.78 -18.81 -20.05
N LEU A 313 29.14 -18.64 -18.78
CA LEU A 313 28.44 -19.24 -17.66
C LEU A 313 27.21 -18.40 -17.33
N VAL A 314 26.02 -18.97 -17.43
CA VAL A 314 24.75 -18.28 -17.18
C VAL A 314 24.60 -18.01 -15.69
N THR A 315 24.42 -16.76 -15.30
CA THR A 315 24.21 -16.34 -13.91
C THR A 315 22.76 -15.94 -13.64
N ALA A 316 22.06 -15.44 -14.65
CA ALA A 316 20.64 -15.09 -14.56
C ALA A 316 19.94 -15.26 -15.92
N ARG A 317 18.63 -15.55 -15.89
CA ARG A 317 17.78 -15.69 -17.07
C ARG A 317 16.60 -14.73 -16.98
N SER A 318 16.40 -13.92 -18.01
CA SER A 318 15.16 -13.14 -18.21
C SER A 318 14.26 -13.83 -19.24
N HIS A 319 13.05 -13.31 -19.48
CA HIS A 319 12.07 -13.94 -20.38
C HIS A 319 12.63 -14.20 -21.80
N ASP A 320 13.41 -13.26 -22.36
CA ASP A 320 13.96 -13.36 -23.72
C ASP A 320 15.51 -13.27 -23.79
N GLY A 321 16.18 -13.27 -22.64
CA GLY A 321 17.61 -13.00 -22.56
C GLY A 321 18.33 -13.76 -21.47
N VAL A 322 19.65 -13.73 -21.57
CA VAL A 322 20.57 -14.41 -20.66
C VAL A 322 21.64 -13.43 -20.24
N THR A 323 21.93 -13.41 -18.94
CA THR A 323 23.08 -12.72 -18.38
C THR A 323 24.02 -13.76 -17.81
N GLY A 324 25.31 -13.60 -18.08
CA GLY A 324 26.32 -14.54 -17.64
C GLY A 324 27.73 -13.98 -17.69
N MET A 325 28.67 -14.72 -17.12
CA MET A 325 30.08 -14.38 -17.07
C MET A 325 30.83 -15.01 -18.24
N ARG A 326 31.71 -14.27 -18.89
CA ARG A 326 32.62 -14.76 -19.95
C ARG A 326 33.90 -15.35 -19.34
N GLU A 327 34.67 -16.07 -20.17
CA GLU A 327 36.01 -16.57 -19.84
C GLU A 327 37.01 -15.47 -19.44
N ASP A 328 36.81 -14.22 -19.87
CA ASP A 328 37.65 -13.07 -19.47
C ASP A 328 37.18 -12.39 -18.17
N GLY A 329 36.24 -13.01 -17.46
CA GLY A 329 35.64 -12.49 -16.23
C GLY A 329 34.63 -11.36 -16.45
N ARG A 330 34.39 -10.91 -17.69
CA ARG A 330 33.43 -9.84 -17.97
C ARG A 330 32.01 -10.37 -18.05
N LEU A 331 31.06 -9.58 -17.57
CA LEU A 331 29.64 -9.87 -17.74
C LEU A 331 29.21 -9.67 -19.20
N ALA A 332 28.28 -10.52 -19.64
CA ALA A 332 27.65 -10.47 -20.94
C ALA A 332 26.14 -10.65 -20.79
N SER A 333 25.38 -9.76 -21.44
CA SER A 333 23.94 -9.94 -21.61
C SER A 333 23.61 -10.00 -23.10
N PHE A 334 22.78 -10.97 -23.49
CA PHE A 334 22.40 -11.19 -24.89
C PHE A 334 21.10 -11.99 -24.98
N PRO A 335 20.36 -11.88 -26.10
CA PRO A 335 19.15 -12.65 -26.31
C PRO A 335 19.44 -14.14 -26.45
N LEU A 336 18.50 -14.98 -26.00
CA LEU A 336 18.57 -16.45 -26.07
C LEU A 336 18.99 -16.95 -27.46
N GLU A 337 18.49 -16.30 -28.51
CA GLU A 337 18.74 -16.61 -29.92
C GLU A 337 20.22 -16.56 -30.34
N ARG A 338 21.10 -15.89 -29.58
CA ARG A 338 22.55 -15.88 -29.89
C ARG A 338 23.27 -17.15 -29.44
N ILE A 339 22.63 -18.00 -28.67
CA ILE A 339 23.21 -19.25 -28.18
C ILE A 339 23.26 -20.25 -29.33
N GLY A 340 24.46 -20.78 -29.58
CA GLY A 340 24.70 -21.82 -30.57
C GLY A 340 24.78 -23.22 -29.96
N ARG A 341 25.25 -23.35 -28.70
CA ARG A 341 25.35 -24.64 -28.00
C ARG A 341 25.11 -24.48 -26.50
N VAL A 342 24.55 -25.52 -25.88
CA VAL A 342 24.33 -25.60 -24.43
C VAL A 342 25.03 -26.86 -23.91
N PHE A 343 25.72 -26.75 -22.78
CA PHE A 343 26.44 -27.87 -22.18
C PHE A 343 25.67 -28.45 -20.98
N ALA A 344 25.80 -29.76 -20.80
CA ALA A 344 25.04 -30.56 -19.84
C ALA A 344 25.33 -30.26 -18.36
N PRO A 345 26.59 -30.04 -17.92
CA PRO A 345 26.89 -29.82 -16.51
C PRO A 345 26.30 -28.51 -15.96
N MET A 346 26.07 -28.51 -14.65
CA MET A 346 25.63 -27.36 -13.87
C MET A 346 26.74 -26.97 -12.90
N PHE A 347 27.11 -25.69 -12.88
CA PHE A 347 28.19 -25.14 -12.09
C PHE A 347 27.68 -24.07 -11.12
N SER A 348 28.45 -23.82 -10.06
CA SER A 348 28.19 -22.71 -9.15
C SER A 348 28.35 -21.38 -9.87
N THR A 349 27.47 -20.41 -9.59
CA THR A 349 27.52 -19.05 -10.17
C THR A 349 28.46 -18.11 -9.42
N GLN A 350 29.17 -18.61 -8.39
CA GLN A 350 30.17 -17.85 -7.63
C GLN A 350 31.47 -17.68 -8.44
N SER A 351 32.07 -16.50 -8.38
CA SER A 351 33.22 -16.11 -9.22
C SER A 351 34.49 -16.94 -9.00
N GLU A 352 34.65 -17.57 -7.84
CA GLU A 352 35.84 -18.36 -7.50
C GLU A 352 35.90 -19.73 -8.20
N LYS A 353 34.79 -20.19 -8.79
CA LYS A 353 34.68 -21.51 -9.45
C LYS A 353 34.34 -21.43 -10.94
N THR A 354 34.37 -20.23 -11.50
CA THR A 354 34.05 -19.99 -12.92
C THR A 354 35.09 -20.60 -13.85
N ASP A 355 36.36 -20.56 -13.46
CA ASP A 355 37.46 -21.06 -14.28
C ASP A 355 37.38 -22.58 -14.45
N GLU A 356 37.05 -23.30 -13.37
CA GLU A 356 36.80 -24.76 -13.38
C GLU A 356 35.67 -25.13 -14.37
N ALA A 357 34.62 -24.30 -14.43
CA ALA A 357 33.50 -24.51 -15.34
C ALA A 357 33.89 -24.37 -16.81
N PHE A 358 34.74 -23.40 -17.15
CA PHE A 358 35.22 -23.22 -18.53
C PHE A 358 36.24 -24.27 -18.94
N ASP A 359 37.15 -24.63 -18.03
CA ASP A 359 38.18 -25.65 -18.26
C ASP A 359 37.54 -27.02 -18.57
N GLU A 360 36.52 -27.43 -17.81
CA GLU A 360 35.81 -28.69 -18.07
C GLU A 360 35.12 -28.68 -19.45
N ILE A 361 34.52 -27.54 -19.85
CA ILE A 361 33.91 -27.41 -21.18
C ILE A 361 34.96 -27.35 -22.29
N HIS A 362 36.16 -26.83 -22.04
CA HIS A 362 37.24 -26.83 -23.02
C HIS A 362 37.78 -28.25 -23.26
N GLU A 363 37.95 -29.04 -22.20
CA GLU A 363 38.47 -30.41 -22.28
C GLU A 363 37.44 -31.40 -22.86
N ARG A 364 36.18 -31.28 -22.44
CA ARG A 364 35.14 -32.30 -22.68
C ARG A 364 33.91 -31.77 -23.42
N GLY A 365 33.92 -30.51 -23.87
CA GLY A 365 32.75 -29.84 -24.46
C GLY A 365 32.08 -30.60 -25.62
N GLY A 366 32.86 -31.33 -26.44
CA GLY A 366 32.31 -32.16 -27.51
C GLY A 366 31.43 -33.32 -27.01
N GLN A 367 31.72 -33.85 -25.81
CA GLN A 367 30.96 -34.92 -25.15
C GLN A 367 29.87 -34.38 -24.22
N LEU A 368 30.05 -33.14 -23.73
CA LEU A 368 29.17 -32.49 -22.78
C LEU A 368 28.08 -31.63 -23.44
N ALA A 369 28.15 -31.40 -24.76
CA ALA A 369 27.12 -30.66 -25.48
C ALA A 369 25.79 -31.42 -25.46
N LEU A 370 24.72 -30.74 -25.04
CA LEU A 370 23.38 -31.30 -25.11
C LEU A 370 22.96 -31.51 -26.57
N PRO A 371 22.28 -32.62 -26.89
CA PRO A 371 21.82 -32.89 -28.24
C PRO A 371 20.76 -31.85 -28.64
N GLU A 372 20.99 -31.15 -29.75
CA GLU A 372 20.01 -30.25 -30.34
C GLU A 372 18.77 -31.04 -30.81
N PRO A 373 17.56 -30.49 -30.62
CA PRO A 373 16.34 -31.12 -31.10
C PRO A 373 16.33 -31.17 -32.62
N ARG A 374 15.96 -32.32 -33.19
CA ARG A 374 15.61 -32.39 -34.61
C ARG A 374 14.17 -31.93 -34.75
N LEU A 375 13.88 -31.18 -35.82
CA LEU A 375 12.52 -30.74 -36.13
C LEU A 375 11.54 -31.94 -36.16
N ARG A 376 11.98 -33.07 -36.74
CA ARG A 376 11.19 -34.30 -36.80
C ARG A 376 10.85 -34.85 -35.41
N ASP A 377 11.78 -34.79 -34.46
CA ASP A 377 11.58 -35.35 -33.12
C ASP A 377 10.62 -34.46 -32.31
N ALA A 378 10.74 -33.13 -32.46
CA ALA A 378 9.80 -32.16 -31.88
C ALA A 378 8.38 -32.34 -32.44
N GLN A 379 8.25 -32.48 -33.77
CA GLN A 379 6.96 -32.74 -34.42
C GLN A 379 6.38 -34.12 -34.06
N THR A 380 7.23 -35.13 -33.85
CA THR A 380 6.78 -36.46 -33.42
C THR A 380 6.23 -36.42 -32.00
N SER A 381 6.92 -35.74 -31.07
CA SER A 381 6.45 -35.53 -29.68
C SER A 381 5.08 -34.85 -29.62
N GLU A 382 4.86 -33.84 -30.47
CA GLU A 382 3.56 -33.17 -30.56
C GLU A 382 2.50 -34.04 -31.24
N ALA A 383 2.87 -34.81 -32.25
CA ALA A 383 1.96 -35.79 -32.86
C ALA A 383 1.54 -36.87 -31.86
N ASP A 384 2.44 -37.34 -31.00
CA ASP A 384 2.14 -38.27 -29.90
C ASP A 384 1.21 -37.62 -28.87
N SER A 385 1.44 -36.34 -28.53
CA SER A 385 0.57 -35.58 -27.62
C SER A 385 -0.84 -35.36 -28.20
N ILE A 386 -0.93 -35.05 -29.50
CA ILE A 386 -2.21 -34.91 -30.22
C ILE A 386 -2.93 -36.25 -30.27
N LYS A 387 -2.19 -37.35 -30.52
CA LYS A 387 -2.76 -38.70 -30.50
C LYS A 387 -3.35 -39.03 -29.14
N LEU A 388 -2.63 -38.77 -28.04
CA LEU A 388 -3.14 -38.95 -26.68
C LEU A 388 -4.40 -38.13 -26.42
N ILE A 389 -4.46 -36.88 -26.90
CA ILE A 389 -5.67 -36.05 -26.77
C ILE A 389 -6.84 -36.64 -27.55
N ASN A 390 -6.61 -37.13 -28.78
CA ASN A 390 -7.66 -37.78 -29.56
C ASN A 390 -8.14 -39.07 -28.87
N ASP A 391 -7.23 -39.90 -28.34
CA ASP A 391 -7.57 -41.11 -27.58
C ASP A 391 -8.40 -40.76 -26.32
N LEU A 392 -8.08 -39.65 -25.64
CA LEU A 392 -8.86 -39.14 -24.52
C LEU A 392 -10.24 -38.64 -24.94
N ILE A 393 -10.35 -37.90 -26.05
CA ILE A 393 -11.63 -37.47 -26.62
C ILE A 393 -12.49 -38.68 -26.95
N ASP A 394 -11.89 -39.73 -27.53
CA ASP A 394 -12.54 -41.00 -27.86
C ASP A 394 -13.03 -41.77 -26.63
N SER A 395 -12.39 -41.56 -25.47
CA SER A 395 -12.77 -42.17 -24.19
C SER A 395 -13.87 -41.45 -23.41
N LEU A 396 -14.30 -40.25 -23.85
CA LEU A 396 -15.35 -39.47 -23.17
C LEU A 396 -16.74 -40.11 -23.27
N LEU A 397 -16.95 -40.98 -24.27
CA LEU A 397 -18.18 -41.73 -24.46
C LEU A 397 -18.01 -43.20 -24.04
N PRO A 398 -19.04 -43.84 -23.47
CA PRO A 398 -18.99 -45.26 -23.10
C PRO A 398 -18.68 -46.18 -24.30
N SER A 399 -17.89 -47.23 -24.05
CA SER A 399 -17.44 -48.20 -25.06
C SER A 399 -18.57 -49.04 -25.67
N GLU A 400 -19.73 -49.10 -25.01
CA GLU A 400 -20.85 -50.02 -25.28
C GLU A 400 -21.84 -49.51 -26.34
N VAL A 401 -21.62 -48.31 -26.89
CA VAL A 401 -22.50 -47.66 -27.87
C VAL A 401 -22.14 -48.09 -29.30
N THR A 402 -23.15 -48.33 -30.15
CA THR A 402 -22.95 -48.64 -31.58
C THR A 402 -22.23 -47.48 -32.30
N GLU A 403 -21.49 -47.77 -33.37
CA GLU A 403 -20.69 -46.76 -34.08
C GLU A 403 -21.56 -45.58 -34.60
N ALA A 404 -22.78 -45.87 -35.07
CA ALA A 404 -23.73 -44.85 -35.50
C ALA A 404 -24.26 -43.97 -34.34
N ALA A 405 -24.58 -44.58 -33.20
CA ALA A 405 -25.02 -43.82 -32.03
C ALA A 405 -23.86 -43.02 -31.39
N ARG A 406 -22.63 -43.53 -31.47
CA ARG A 406 -21.43 -42.80 -31.02
C ARG A 406 -21.20 -41.54 -31.84
N ALA A 407 -21.37 -41.60 -33.17
CA ALA A 407 -21.23 -40.43 -34.03
C ALA A 407 -22.29 -39.35 -33.71
N ALA A 408 -23.54 -39.74 -33.51
CA ALA A 408 -24.62 -38.83 -33.12
C ALA A 408 -24.40 -38.20 -31.73
N ASN A 409 -23.88 -38.97 -30.78
CA ASN A 409 -23.53 -38.47 -29.45
C ASN A 409 -22.39 -37.45 -29.51
N TYR A 410 -21.37 -37.68 -30.35
CA TYR A 410 -20.31 -36.68 -30.58
C TYR A 410 -20.84 -35.41 -31.23
N GLU A 411 -21.70 -35.51 -32.24
CA GLU A 411 -22.31 -34.34 -32.88
C GLU A 411 -23.07 -33.50 -31.84
N THR A 412 -23.79 -34.16 -30.94
CA THR A 412 -24.47 -33.51 -29.81
C THR A 412 -23.49 -32.81 -28.87
N LEU A 413 -22.43 -33.51 -28.42
CA LEU A 413 -21.38 -32.93 -27.56
C LEU A 413 -20.71 -31.71 -28.21
N TRP A 414 -20.40 -31.78 -29.51
CA TRP A 414 -19.79 -30.67 -30.26
C TRP A 414 -20.75 -29.50 -30.45
N SER A 415 -22.05 -29.75 -30.61
CA SER A 415 -23.05 -28.69 -30.69
C SER A 415 -23.13 -27.84 -29.41
N LEU A 416 -22.75 -28.42 -28.27
CA LEU A 416 -22.74 -27.80 -26.94
C LEU A 416 -21.40 -27.11 -26.58
N GLN A 417 -20.48 -26.99 -27.54
CA GLN A 417 -19.16 -26.42 -27.29
C GLN A 417 -19.26 -24.93 -26.88
N ALA A 418 -20.26 -24.19 -27.37
CA ALA A 418 -20.40 -22.77 -27.06
C ALA A 418 -20.75 -22.53 -25.57
N GLU A 419 -21.67 -23.35 -25.04
CA GLU A 419 -22.08 -23.38 -23.64
C GLU A 419 -20.92 -23.79 -22.75
N ALA A 420 -20.19 -24.85 -23.12
CA ALA A 420 -19.01 -25.30 -22.39
C ALA A 420 -17.91 -24.22 -22.35
N ALA A 421 -17.65 -23.56 -23.48
CA ALA A 421 -16.70 -22.45 -23.55
C ALA A 421 -17.17 -21.21 -22.77
N ALA A 422 -18.49 -21.01 -22.60
CA ALA A 422 -19.02 -19.96 -21.74
C ALA A 422 -18.78 -20.27 -20.25
N ILE A 423 -19.02 -21.51 -19.82
CA ILE A 423 -18.70 -21.99 -18.47
C ILE A 423 -17.22 -21.80 -18.16
N GLU A 424 -16.33 -22.30 -19.02
CA GLU A 424 -14.88 -22.17 -18.87
C GLU A 424 -14.40 -20.71 -18.79
N ARG A 425 -15.03 -19.81 -19.55
CA ARG A 425 -14.72 -18.38 -19.48
C ARG A 425 -15.20 -17.77 -18.17
N ALA A 426 -16.42 -18.10 -17.73
CA ALA A 426 -16.98 -17.60 -16.48
C ALA A 426 -16.17 -18.08 -15.27
N GLU A 427 -15.83 -19.37 -15.19
CA GLU A 427 -15.01 -19.94 -14.13
C GLU A 427 -13.63 -19.30 -14.07
N ARG A 428 -12.95 -19.14 -15.21
CA ARG A 428 -11.66 -18.44 -15.26
C ARG A 428 -11.77 -16.97 -14.82
N GLN A 429 -12.87 -16.29 -15.13
CA GLN A 429 -13.07 -14.91 -14.69
C GLN A 429 -13.36 -14.81 -13.20
N ILE A 430 -14.20 -15.70 -12.65
CA ILE A 430 -14.46 -15.79 -11.21
C ILE A 430 -13.14 -16.01 -10.47
N GLU A 431 -12.32 -16.93 -10.96
CA GLU A 431 -11.10 -17.28 -10.26
C GLU A 431 -10.02 -16.21 -10.36
N ARG A 432 -9.98 -15.43 -11.44
CA ARG A 432 -9.20 -14.19 -11.50
C ARG A 432 -9.66 -13.17 -10.47
N LEU A 433 -10.96 -12.90 -10.38
CA LEU A 433 -11.51 -11.92 -9.43
C LEU A 433 -11.24 -12.32 -7.97
N ARG A 434 -11.25 -13.62 -7.66
CA ARG A 434 -10.87 -14.11 -6.34
C ARG A 434 -9.37 -14.02 -6.12
N ALA A 435 -8.56 -14.37 -7.12
CA ALA A 435 -7.11 -14.26 -7.07
C ALA A 435 -6.66 -12.81 -6.85
N ASP A 436 -7.34 -11.81 -7.43
CA ASP A 436 -7.01 -10.39 -7.26
C ASP A 436 -7.02 -9.96 -5.77
N VAL A 437 -7.84 -10.59 -4.93
CA VAL A 437 -7.90 -10.31 -3.48
C VAL A 437 -6.78 -11.05 -2.72
N TRP A 438 -6.42 -12.25 -3.18
CA TRP A 438 -5.39 -13.08 -2.57
C TRP A 438 -3.97 -12.66 -2.96
N GLU A 439 -3.77 -12.19 -4.18
CA GLU A 439 -2.46 -11.88 -4.75
C GLU A 439 -1.61 -10.95 -3.86
N PRO A 440 -2.14 -9.87 -3.25
CA PRO A 440 -1.37 -9.06 -2.31
C PRO A 440 -0.86 -9.84 -1.09
N PHE A 441 -1.66 -10.78 -0.56
CA PHE A 441 -1.23 -11.65 0.54
C PHE A 441 -0.16 -12.64 0.08
N GLU A 442 -0.31 -13.22 -1.10
CA GLU A 442 0.70 -14.13 -1.65
C GLU A 442 2.05 -13.42 -1.85
N ARG A 443 2.04 -12.19 -2.38
CA ARG A 443 3.26 -11.38 -2.51
C ARG A 443 3.90 -11.13 -1.15
N CYS A 444 3.13 -10.75 -0.13
CA CYS A 444 3.64 -10.60 1.23
C CYS A 444 4.21 -11.91 1.79
N ALA A 445 3.57 -13.04 1.53
CA ALA A 445 4.01 -14.36 1.98
C ALA A 445 5.40 -14.71 1.40
N ARG A 446 5.63 -14.41 0.12
CA ARG A 446 6.92 -14.64 -0.56
C ARG A 446 8.05 -13.81 0.04
N VAL A 447 7.79 -12.53 0.33
CA VAL A 447 8.78 -11.67 1.02
C VAL A 447 9.07 -12.22 2.44
N LEU A 448 8.04 -12.61 3.19
CA LEU A 448 8.22 -13.16 4.53
C LEU A 448 8.99 -14.50 4.52
N ASP A 449 8.82 -15.31 3.48
CA ASP A 449 9.57 -16.54 3.25
C ASP A 449 11.05 -16.27 2.97
N HIS A 450 11.34 -15.29 2.12
CA HIS A 450 12.72 -14.85 1.86
C HIS A 450 13.48 -14.50 3.15
N PHE A 451 12.84 -13.76 4.06
CA PHE A 451 13.44 -13.36 5.34
C PHE A 451 13.25 -14.38 6.49
N GLY A 452 12.56 -15.51 6.24
CA GLY A 452 12.39 -16.60 7.20
C GLY A 452 11.39 -16.32 8.33
N TYR A 453 10.45 -15.41 8.14
CA TYR A 453 9.31 -15.18 9.04
C TYR A 453 8.14 -16.13 8.77
N LEU A 454 8.08 -16.66 7.56
CA LEU A 454 7.09 -17.63 7.11
C LEU A 454 7.82 -18.76 6.38
N ASP A 455 7.30 -19.99 6.44
CA ASP A 455 7.64 -21.02 5.45
C ASP A 455 6.48 -21.09 4.46
N PHE A 456 6.73 -20.60 3.24
CA PHE A 456 5.71 -20.53 2.20
C PHE A 456 5.23 -21.90 1.75
N ALA A 457 6.12 -22.90 1.71
CA ALA A 457 5.80 -24.23 1.22
C ALA A 457 4.95 -25.03 2.22
N SER A 458 5.20 -24.84 3.53
CA SER A 458 4.42 -25.49 4.58
C SER A 458 3.28 -24.63 5.14
N GLU A 459 3.12 -23.40 4.65
CA GLU A 459 2.11 -22.41 5.07
C GLU A 459 2.18 -22.10 6.57
N ARG A 460 3.37 -22.19 7.17
CA ARG A 460 3.56 -22.10 8.62
C ARG A 460 4.35 -20.87 9.02
N VAL A 461 3.80 -20.13 9.97
CA VAL A 461 4.48 -19.02 10.64
C VAL A 461 5.64 -19.58 11.45
N THR A 462 6.85 -19.04 11.24
CA THR A 462 8.04 -19.45 12.00
C THR A 462 8.03 -18.81 13.39
N ASP A 463 8.90 -19.25 14.30
CA ASP A 463 9.06 -18.58 15.59
C ASP A 463 9.44 -17.10 15.43
N ARG A 464 10.13 -16.75 14.33
CA ARG A 464 10.39 -15.36 13.98
C ARG A 464 9.13 -14.61 13.56
N GLY A 465 8.31 -15.23 12.71
CA GLY A 465 7.04 -14.66 12.27
C GLY A 465 6.08 -14.39 13.41
N ARG A 466 6.06 -15.24 14.45
CA ARG A 466 5.17 -15.06 15.61
C ARG A 466 5.43 -13.74 16.33
N TRP A 467 6.67 -13.47 16.74
CA TRP A 467 6.96 -12.20 17.42
C TRP A 467 6.91 -11.00 16.46
N LEU A 468 7.13 -11.19 15.16
CA LEU A 468 6.92 -10.12 14.18
C LEU A 468 5.43 -9.76 14.05
N ALA A 469 4.53 -10.74 14.14
CA ALA A 469 3.08 -10.54 14.08
C ALA A 469 2.57 -9.67 15.25
N ASP A 470 3.23 -9.75 16.41
CA ASP A 470 2.95 -8.95 17.59
C ASP A 470 3.41 -7.49 17.47
N LEU A 471 4.32 -7.18 16.54
CA LEU A 471 4.89 -5.85 16.37
C LEU A 471 3.95 -4.94 15.57
N ARG A 472 3.08 -4.21 16.29
CA ARG A 472 2.06 -3.31 15.70
C ARG A 472 2.62 -1.93 15.34
N VAL A 473 3.51 -1.90 14.37
CA VAL A 473 4.16 -0.69 13.84
C VAL A 473 3.93 -0.58 12.34
N ASP A 474 4.18 0.60 11.77
CA ASP A 474 3.90 0.86 10.35
C ASP A 474 4.80 0.05 9.40
N ARG A 475 6.06 -0.16 9.78
CA ARG A 475 7.08 -0.87 8.98
C ARG A 475 7.66 -2.07 9.77
N PRO A 476 6.85 -3.10 10.03
CA PRO A 476 7.24 -4.19 10.94
C PRO A 476 8.42 -4.98 10.42
N LEU A 477 8.47 -5.28 9.11
CA LEU A 477 9.55 -6.04 8.50
C LEU A 477 10.92 -5.35 8.64
N LEU A 478 11.01 -4.05 8.38
CA LEU A 478 12.25 -3.28 8.56
C LEU A 478 12.75 -3.33 10.01
N ILE A 479 11.85 -3.14 10.98
CA ILE A 479 12.20 -3.19 12.40
C ILE A 479 12.58 -4.63 12.80
N GLY A 480 11.86 -5.63 12.33
CA GLY A 480 12.17 -7.05 12.55
C GLY A 480 13.56 -7.43 12.05
N GLU A 481 13.89 -7.00 10.84
CA GLU A 481 15.19 -7.20 10.22
C GLU A 481 16.33 -6.46 10.95
N GLY A 482 16.05 -5.26 11.47
CA GLY A 482 16.97 -4.54 12.36
C GLY A 482 17.21 -5.28 13.69
N LEU A 483 16.17 -5.90 14.25
CA LEU A 483 16.28 -6.73 15.46
C LEU A 483 17.09 -8.01 15.18
N GLN A 484 16.88 -8.68 14.05
CA GLN A 484 17.62 -9.88 13.66
C GLN A 484 19.12 -9.59 13.44
N ARG A 485 19.46 -8.42 12.91
CA ARG A 485 20.86 -7.96 12.78
C ARG A 485 21.45 -7.38 14.08
N ASN A 486 20.73 -7.51 15.21
CA ASN A 486 21.15 -7.02 16.53
C ASN A 486 21.43 -5.51 16.60
N LEU A 487 20.80 -4.71 15.74
CA LEU A 487 21.02 -3.25 15.72
C LEU A 487 20.49 -2.56 16.97
N PHE A 488 19.47 -3.13 17.63
CA PHE A 488 18.81 -2.55 18.81
C PHE A 488 19.45 -2.92 20.14
N THR A 489 20.32 -3.93 20.17
CA THR A 489 20.83 -4.57 21.37
C THR A 489 21.71 -3.64 22.23
N SER A 490 22.39 -2.69 21.60
CA SER A 490 23.34 -1.76 22.26
C SER A 490 23.00 -0.28 22.06
N LEU A 491 21.76 0.03 21.68
CA LEU A 491 21.35 1.42 21.52
C LEU A 491 21.09 2.06 22.87
N ASP A 492 21.62 3.27 23.05
CA ASP A 492 21.14 4.15 24.10
C ASP A 492 19.78 4.77 23.70
N ALA A 493 19.16 5.48 24.63
CA ALA A 493 17.85 6.09 24.40
C ALA A 493 17.85 7.07 23.22
N LYS A 494 18.94 7.82 23.04
CA LYS A 494 19.09 8.81 21.96
C LYS A 494 19.07 8.15 20.59
N ARG A 495 19.91 7.12 20.40
CA ARG A 495 20.05 6.40 19.12
C ARG A 495 18.80 5.57 18.81
N ALA A 496 18.19 4.95 19.82
CA ALA A 496 16.93 4.21 19.66
C ALA A 496 15.78 5.14 19.23
N ALA A 497 15.65 6.32 19.86
CA ALA A 497 14.66 7.33 19.48
C ALA A 497 14.89 7.83 18.05
N ALA A 498 16.14 8.12 17.69
CA ALA A 498 16.51 8.58 16.35
C ALA A 498 16.13 7.56 15.27
N LEU A 499 16.54 6.30 15.45
CA LEU A 499 16.27 5.23 14.49
C LEU A 499 14.77 5.01 14.30
N ILE A 500 14.02 4.88 15.38
CA ILE A 500 12.58 4.62 15.29
C ILE A 500 11.82 5.82 14.71
N ALA A 501 12.21 7.05 15.04
CA ALA A 501 11.62 8.24 14.41
C ALA A 501 11.90 8.31 12.91
N ALA A 502 13.10 7.93 12.47
CA ALA A 502 13.45 7.88 11.04
C ALA A 502 12.53 6.94 10.25
N VAL A 503 12.17 5.80 10.85
CA VAL A 503 11.32 4.76 10.25
C VAL A 503 9.82 5.11 10.35
N ALA A 504 9.40 5.72 11.46
CA ALA A 504 7.99 6.03 11.73
C ALA A 504 7.50 7.35 11.11
N ALA A 505 8.42 8.21 10.66
CA ALA A 505 8.05 9.47 10.02
C ALA A 505 7.27 9.26 8.72
N ASP A 506 6.38 10.21 8.43
CA ASP A 506 5.82 10.28 7.07
C ASP A 506 6.87 10.84 6.12
N GLU A 507 6.87 10.34 4.89
CA GLU A 507 7.80 10.71 3.82
C GLU A 507 7.83 12.22 3.55
N ASP A 508 6.66 12.86 3.40
CA ASP A 508 6.54 14.26 2.99
C ASP A 508 6.82 15.29 4.11
N ARG A 509 7.32 14.84 5.27
CA ARG A 509 7.47 15.69 6.45
C ARG A 509 8.92 16.07 6.68
N ASP A 510 9.15 17.37 6.66
CA ASP A 510 10.42 17.99 7.00
C ASP A 510 10.40 18.47 8.45
N TYR A 511 11.44 18.10 9.19
CA TYR A 511 11.67 18.48 10.58
C TYR A 511 12.90 19.39 10.75
N GLY A 512 13.36 20.00 9.66
CA GLY A 512 14.45 20.98 9.64
C GLY A 512 15.83 20.33 9.57
N GLU A 513 16.84 21.20 9.61
CA GLU A 513 18.26 20.85 9.40
C GLU A 513 19.00 20.77 10.74
N MET A 514 18.50 19.98 11.68
CA MET A 514 19.20 19.75 12.95
C MET A 514 20.41 18.82 12.75
N GLU A 515 21.50 19.10 13.45
CA GLU A 515 22.72 18.28 13.38
C GLU A 515 22.49 16.87 13.96
N LEU A 516 23.06 15.87 13.30
CA LEU A 516 23.09 14.47 13.74
C LEU A 516 24.50 14.08 14.16
N ASP A 517 24.62 13.39 15.29
CA ASP A 517 25.87 12.78 15.73
C ASP A 517 26.35 11.72 14.72
N ASP A 518 27.66 11.63 14.49
CA ASP A 518 28.28 10.67 13.55
C ASP A 518 27.90 9.22 13.83
N GLU A 519 27.69 8.87 15.11
CA GLU A 519 27.26 7.54 15.53
C GLU A 519 25.82 7.23 15.10
N ILE A 520 24.92 8.22 15.11
CA ILE A 520 23.55 8.08 14.62
C ILE A 520 23.56 7.99 13.10
N VAL A 521 24.36 8.82 12.41
CA VAL A 521 24.52 8.73 10.94
C VAL A 521 25.00 7.33 10.54
N THR A 522 26.00 6.80 11.24
CA THR A 522 26.52 5.45 11.02
C THR A 522 25.45 4.37 11.29
N LEU A 523 24.64 4.54 12.33
CA LEU A 523 23.52 3.63 12.64
C LEU A 523 22.46 3.67 11.53
N LEU A 524 22.05 4.86 11.09
CA LEU A 524 21.06 5.04 10.04
C LEU A 524 21.56 4.47 8.71
N ALA A 525 22.84 4.65 8.38
CA ALA A 525 23.45 4.04 7.19
C ALA A 525 23.37 2.51 7.21
N LYS A 526 23.67 1.87 8.35
CA LYS A 526 23.50 0.41 8.51
C LYS A 526 22.06 -0.04 8.40
N PHE A 527 21.11 0.79 8.85
CA PHE A 527 19.69 0.48 8.71
C PHE A 527 19.18 0.72 7.28
N ASP A 528 19.82 1.63 6.55
CA ASP A 528 19.52 1.88 5.14
C ASP A 528 19.90 0.68 4.26
N GLU A 529 20.98 -0.04 4.61
CA GLU A 529 21.32 -1.33 3.98
C GLU A 529 20.16 -2.34 4.11
N ILE A 530 19.55 -2.43 5.30
CA ILE A 530 18.36 -3.26 5.53
C ILE A 530 17.19 -2.79 4.68
N THR A 531 16.97 -1.48 4.64
CA THR A 531 15.90 -0.86 3.85
C THR A 531 16.05 -1.19 2.37
N PHE A 532 17.28 -1.13 1.85
CA PHE A 532 17.60 -1.50 0.47
C PHE A 532 17.36 -2.99 0.19
N GLU A 533 17.79 -3.89 1.09
CA GLU A 533 17.56 -5.34 0.93
C GLU A 533 16.07 -5.68 0.93
N VAL A 534 15.31 -5.16 1.89
CA VAL A 534 13.85 -5.37 1.96
C VAL A 534 13.15 -4.79 0.74
N SER A 535 13.49 -3.55 0.35
CA SER A 535 12.90 -2.89 -0.82
C SER A 535 13.19 -3.64 -2.12
N THR A 536 14.37 -4.24 -2.23
CA THR A 536 14.78 -5.03 -3.40
C THR A 536 13.91 -6.29 -3.52
N GLU A 537 13.66 -6.98 -2.42
CA GLU A 537 12.79 -8.17 -2.42
C GLU A 537 11.32 -7.78 -2.63
N GLU A 538 10.84 -6.71 -1.99
CA GLU A 538 9.50 -6.15 -2.22
C GLU A 538 9.26 -5.85 -3.70
N TRP A 539 10.22 -5.20 -4.35
CA TRP A 539 10.14 -4.87 -5.77
C TRP A 539 10.13 -6.12 -6.66
N GLN A 540 10.90 -7.15 -6.33
CA GLN A 540 10.88 -8.44 -7.05
C GLN A 540 9.51 -9.13 -6.99
N GLN A 541 8.80 -9.00 -5.86
CA GLN A 541 7.45 -9.55 -5.69
C GLN A 541 6.35 -8.60 -6.17
N GLY A 542 6.67 -7.43 -6.74
CA GLY A 542 5.70 -6.46 -7.21
C GLY A 542 4.94 -5.73 -6.08
N ILE A 543 5.58 -5.59 -4.92
CA ILE A 543 5.14 -4.72 -3.81
C ILE A 543 5.84 -3.37 -4.00
N GLU A 544 5.10 -2.27 -3.84
CA GLU A 544 5.68 -0.93 -3.83
C GLU A 544 6.50 -0.76 -2.55
N PRO A 545 7.83 -0.56 -2.65
CA PRO A 545 8.68 -0.50 -1.47
C PRO A 545 8.36 0.69 -0.56
N ALA A 546 8.68 0.54 0.72
CA ALA A 546 8.58 1.66 1.65
C ALA A 546 9.54 2.80 1.24
N PRO A 547 9.15 4.07 1.41
CA PRO A 547 10.02 5.20 1.14
C PRO A 547 11.22 5.24 2.10
N GLU A 548 12.28 5.95 1.70
CA GLU A 548 13.52 6.10 2.46
C GLU A 548 13.28 6.58 3.91
N ILE A 549 14.23 6.27 4.79
CA ILE A 549 14.20 6.71 6.18
C ILE A 549 14.38 8.23 6.28
N ASN A 550 13.70 8.85 7.25
CA ASN A 550 13.71 10.30 7.40
C ASN A 550 14.78 10.79 8.38
N PHE A 551 15.88 11.31 7.85
CA PHE A 551 17.00 11.83 8.65
C PHE A 551 16.62 13.05 9.51
N SER A 552 15.77 13.96 9.00
CA SER A 552 15.33 15.14 9.77
C SER A 552 14.51 14.73 11.00
N ALA A 553 13.66 13.70 10.85
CA ALA A 553 12.90 13.13 11.95
C ALA A 553 13.80 12.45 12.99
N ALA A 554 14.83 11.73 12.52
CA ALA A 554 15.84 11.13 13.39
C ALA A 554 16.53 12.19 14.25
N ALA A 555 16.91 13.32 13.64
CA ALA A 555 17.56 14.43 14.33
C ALA A 555 16.65 15.04 15.40
N ALA A 556 15.41 15.38 15.03
CA ALA A 556 14.43 15.94 15.97
C ALA A 556 14.22 15.03 17.19
N ALA A 557 14.08 13.71 16.97
CA ALA A 557 13.90 12.75 18.06
C ALA A 557 15.17 12.55 18.91
N ALA A 558 16.36 12.55 18.29
CA ALA A 558 17.62 12.47 19.01
C ALA A 558 17.82 13.66 19.96
N HIS A 559 17.58 14.88 19.46
CA HIS A 559 17.67 16.10 20.27
C HIS A 559 16.62 16.11 21.38
N TRP A 560 15.38 15.69 21.08
CA TRP A 560 14.33 15.52 22.08
C TRP A 560 14.73 14.56 23.20
N ALA A 561 15.26 13.38 22.84
CA ALA A 561 15.74 12.39 23.79
C ALA A 561 16.97 12.84 24.58
N SER A 562 17.73 13.83 24.07
CA SER A 562 18.88 14.41 24.77
C SER A 562 18.49 15.41 25.87
N GLY A 563 17.20 15.71 26.03
CA GLY A 563 16.72 16.55 27.12
C GLY A 563 16.41 18.01 26.75
N ILE A 564 16.51 18.40 25.47
CA ILE A 564 16.16 19.76 25.00
C ILE A 564 14.75 20.17 25.45
N ASP A 565 14.53 21.45 25.72
CA ASP A 565 13.19 21.96 26.03
C ASP A 565 12.31 22.07 24.76
N TRP A 566 11.00 21.91 24.95
CA TRP A 566 10.05 21.90 23.83
C TRP A 566 10.06 23.18 22.99
N PRO A 567 10.00 24.41 23.56
CA PRO A 567 10.08 25.63 22.77
C PRO A 567 11.36 25.75 21.93
N THR A 568 12.50 25.28 22.44
CA THR A 568 13.76 25.25 21.69
C THR A 568 13.68 24.25 20.54
N LEU A 569 13.18 23.02 20.77
CA LEU A 569 13.01 22.02 19.70
C LEU A 569 12.12 22.55 18.56
N VAL A 570 10.97 23.15 18.89
CA VAL A 570 10.05 23.73 17.89
C VAL A 570 10.73 24.83 17.08
N ARG A 571 11.50 25.69 17.74
CA ARG A 571 12.21 26.81 17.08
C ARG A 571 13.30 26.31 16.13
N GLU A 572 14.05 25.29 16.52
CA GLU A 572 15.19 24.77 15.74
C GLU A 572 14.73 23.92 14.55
N THR A 573 13.74 23.04 14.77
CA THR A 573 13.13 22.25 13.68
C THR A 573 12.31 23.10 12.72
N ARG A 574 11.74 24.23 13.20
CA ARG A 574 10.73 25.04 12.49
C ARG A 574 9.49 24.25 12.06
N ALA A 575 9.33 23.03 12.57
CA ALA A 575 8.19 22.19 12.30
C ALA A 575 6.97 22.68 13.10
N GLU A 576 5.78 22.37 12.59
CA GLU A 576 4.55 22.62 13.32
C GLU A 576 4.50 21.73 14.57
N GLU A 577 4.13 22.30 15.72
CA GLU A 577 4.17 21.62 17.02
C GLU A 577 3.40 20.29 17.01
N GLY A 578 2.22 20.25 16.38
CA GLY A 578 1.42 19.04 16.24
C GLY A 578 2.06 17.96 15.37
N ASP A 579 2.89 18.33 14.38
CA ASP A 579 3.62 17.36 13.56
C ASP A 579 4.79 16.75 14.35
N LEU A 580 5.44 17.52 15.23
CA LEU A 580 6.45 17.02 16.18
C LEU A 580 5.83 16.09 17.23
N VAL A 581 4.73 16.50 17.87
CA VAL A 581 4.03 15.65 18.85
C VAL A 581 3.67 14.31 18.21
N ARG A 582 3.12 14.34 17.00
CA ARG A 582 2.74 13.13 16.27
C ARG A 582 3.93 12.25 15.91
N LEU A 583 5.06 12.83 15.47
CA LEU A 583 6.28 12.09 15.20
C LEU A 583 6.77 11.36 16.46
N LEU A 584 6.91 12.11 17.56
CA LEU A 584 7.45 11.59 18.81
C LEU A 584 6.49 10.60 19.49
N SER A 585 5.18 10.81 19.37
CA SER A 585 4.16 9.86 19.85
C SER A 585 4.24 8.55 19.08
N ARG A 586 4.28 8.58 17.75
CA ARG A 586 4.43 7.36 16.91
C ARG A 586 5.75 6.64 17.19
N ALA A 587 6.84 7.41 17.33
CA ALA A 587 8.13 6.82 17.66
C ALA A 587 8.12 6.17 19.06
N GLY A 588 7.55 6.86 20.06
CA GLY A 588 7.39 6.33 21.41
C GLY A 588 6.49 5.10 21.46
N GLU A 589 5.36 5.09 20.75
CA GLU A 589 4.47 3.94 20.62
C GLU A 589 5.17 2.75 19.96
N ALA A 590 5.93 2.98 18.88
CA ALA A 590 6.73 1.93 18.24
C ALA A 590 7.82 1.37 19.17
N LEU A 591 8.49 2.23 19.96
CA LEU A 591 9.41 1.80 21.00
C LEU A 591 8.70 0.96 22.08
N LEU A 592 7.48 1.32 22.48
CA LEU A 592 6.67 0.51 23.41
C LEU A 592 6.30 -0.85 22.82
N GLN A 593 6.03 -0.95 21.51
CA GLN A 593 5.80 -2.24 20.85
C GLN A 593 7.06 -3.12 20.90
N ILE A 594 8.24 -2.54 20.61
CA ILE A 594 9.53 -3.26 20.73
C ILE A 594 9.81 -3.67 22.18
N ALA A 595 9.49 -2.81 23.15
CA ALA A 595 9.59 -3.11 24.58
C ALA A 595 8.70 -4.27 25.04
N GLY A 596 7.66 -4.60 24.26
CA GLY A 596 6.79 -5.76 24.46
C GLY A 596 7.47 -7.10 24.15
N LEU A 597 8.52 -7.11 23.31
CA LEU A 597 9.21 -8.32 22.82
C LEU A 597 10.19 -8.92 23.84
N ARG A 598 9.79 -9.03 25.11
CA ARG A 598 10.68 -9.45 26.22
C ARG A 598 11.13 -10.89 26.14
N GLU A 599 10.30 -11.76 25.56
CA GLU A 599 10.60 -13.19 25.42
C GLU A 599 11.56 -13.48 24.27
N SER A 600 11.49 -12.72 23.18
CA SER A 600 12.31 -12.93 21.99
C SER A 600 13.56 -12.04 21.94
N HIS A 601 13.50 -10.78 22.41
CA HIS A 601 14.56 -9.78 22.28
C HIS A 601 14.76 -8.96 23.58
N LEU A 602 15.19 -9.62 24.66
CA LEU A 602 15.28 -9.02 25.99
C LEU A 602 16.09 -7.71 26.07
N GLU A 603 17.27 -7.66 25.44
CA GLU A 603 18.14 -6.48 25.50
C GLU A 603 17.57 -5.30 24.71
N ALA A 604 17.11 -5.55 23.48
CA ALA A 604 16.41 -4.55 22.68
C ALA A 604 15.16 -4.03 23.39
N ALA A 605 14.38 -4.91 24.03
CA ALA A 605 13.18 -4.54 24.77
C ALA A 605 13.49 -3.59 25.95
N ARG A 606 14.61 -3.81 26.66
CA ARG A 606 15.06 -2.92 27.75
C ARG A 606 15.50 -1.55 27.23
N SER A 607 16.28 -1.53 26.15
CA SER A 607 16.71 -0.27 25.51
C SER A 607 15.50 0.53 25.01
N ALA A 608 14.58 -0.15 24.30
CA ALA A 608 13.37 0.47 23.77
C ALA A 608 12.44 0.99 24.88
N ALA A 609 12.29 0.26 25.99
CA ALA A 609 11.50 0.74 27.13
C ALA A 609 12.07 2.04 27.72
N THR A 610 13.39 2.10 27.88
CA THR A 610 14.09 3.30 28.39
C THR A 610 13.94 4.47 27.43
N ALA A 611 14.11 4.22 26.13
CA ALA A 611 13.93 5.23 25.09
C ALA A 611 12.48 5.74 25.04
N ALA A 612 11.49 4.86 25.15
CA ALA A 612 10.08 5.22 25.14
C ALA A 612 9.74 6.15 26.32
N GLU A 613 10.24 5.86 27.52
CA GLU A 613 10.02 6.71 28.70
C GLU A 613 10.58 8.13 28.50
N ILE A 614 11.76 8.25 27.88
CA ILE A 614 12.40 9.52 27.60
C ILE A 614 11.68 10.30 26.50
N VAL A 615 11.24 9.61 25.43
CA VAL A 615 10.53 10.23 24.30
C VAL A 615 9.13 10.67 24.70
N LEU A 616 8.40 9.84 25.46
CA LEU A 616 7.03 10.08 25.92
C LEU A 616 6.98 10.92 27.21
N ARG A 617 7.75 12.01 27.24
CA ARG A 617 7.68 13.04 28.28
C ARG A 617 6.85 14.23 27.80
N GLU A 618 6.34 15.03 28.73
CA GLU A 618 5.57 16.24 28.43
C GLU A 618 6.32 17.14 27.42
N PRO A 619 5.68 17.65 26.35
CA PRO A 619 4.23 17.64 26.07
C PRO A 619 3.75 16.53 25.11
N VAL A 620 4.56 15.49 24.89
CA VAL A 620 4.25 14.40 23.94
C VAL A 620 3.29 13.38 24.55
N ARG A 621 3.27 13.26 25.87
CA ARG A 621 2.58 12.20 26.63
C ARG A 621 1.05 12.28 26.58
#